data_AF-A0AAJ2U6M1-F1
#
_entry.id   AF-A0AAJ2U6M1-F1
#
_cell.length_a   1.000
_cell.length_b   1.000
_cell.length_c   1.000
_cell.angle_alpha   90.00
_cell.angle_beta   90.00
_cell.angle_gamma   90.00
#
_symmetry.space_group_name_H-M   'P 1'
#
loop_
_entity.id
_entity.type
_entity.pdbx_description
1 polymer ?
#
loop_
_entity_poly.entity_id
_entity_poly.type
_entity_poly.pdbx_seq_one_letter_code
_entity_poly.pdbx_strand_id
1 'polypeptide(L)' 'FLKEDPWERLLTLREKIPNVLFQMLLRGANAVGYKNYPDNVIQEFVHQSASAGIDVFRIFDSLNWVKGMETAIDAV' A
#
# COMPACT_ATOMS: atom_id res chain seq x y z
N PHE A 1 2.57 12.15 -13.99
CA PHE A 1 1.60 13.01 -14.69
C PHE A 1 1.33 14.30 -13.93
N LEU A 2 0.82 14.24 -12.69
CA LEU A 2 0.41 15.44 -11.94
C LEU A 2 1.55 16.22 -11.24
N LYS A 3 2.77 15.65 -11.19
CA LYS A 3 3.97 16.25 -10.56
C LYS A 3 3.78 16.66 -9.09
N GLU A 4 2.95 15.92 -8.37
CA GLU A 4 2.71 16.10 -6.94
C GLU A 4 3.14 14.84 -6.17
N ASP A 5 3.38 15.00 -4.87
CA ASP A 5 3.75 13.90 -3.99
C ASP A 5 2.49 13.15 -3.49
N PRO A 6 2.34 11.85 -3.77
CA PRO A 6 1.23 11.06 -3.23
C PRO A 6 1.23 10.96 -1.70
N TRP A 7 2.38 11.08 -1.02
CA TRP A 7 2.45 11.04 0.44
C TRP A 7 1.85 12.30 1.07
N GLU A 8 2.18 13.47 0.53
CA GLU A 8 1.61 14.74 0.97
C GLU A 8 0.09 14.73 0.84
N ARG A 9 -0.43 14.14 -0.24
CA ARG A 9 -1.88 13.94 -0.42
C ARG A 9 -2.47 13.08 0.69
N LEU A 10 -1.86 11.94 1.00
CA LEU A 10 -2.35 11.04 2.05
C LEU A 10 -2.39 11.76 3.40
N LEU A 11 -1.29 12.40 3.79
CA LEU A 11 -1.18 13.13 5.06
C LEU A 11 -2.22 14.25 5.17
N THR A 12 -2.36 15.06 4.11
CA THR A 12 -3.33 16.16 4.06
C THR A 12 -4.76 15.65 4.20
N LEU A 13 -5.11 14.56 3.50
CA LEU A 13 -6.45 13.97 3.59
C LEU A 13 -6.68 13.32 4.95
N ARG A 14 -5.66 12.70 5.55
CA ARG A 14 -5.75 12.05 6.86
C ARG A 14 -6.07 13.05 7.96
N GLU A 15 -5.42 14.22 7.92
CA GLU A 15 -5.68 15.33 8.85
C GLU A 15 -7.12 15.85 8.71
N LYS A 16 -7.60 16.02 7.47
CA LYS A 16 -8.93 16.59 7.20
C LYS A 16 -10.08 15.61 7.41
N ILE A 17 -9.82 14.31 7.36
CA ILE A 17 -10.83 13.25 7.46
C ILE A 17 -10.38 12.27 8.55
N PRO A 18 -10.39 12.63 9.84
CA PRO A 18 -9.80 11.79 10.89
C PRO A 18 -10.68 10.60 11.33
N ASN A 19 -11.91 10.49 10.81
CA ASN A 19 -12.96 9.63 11.34
C ASN A 19 -13.38 8.46 10.43
N VAL A 20 -12.79 8.36 9.23
CA VAL A 20 -13.13 7.32 8.24
C VAL A 20 -11.90 6.48 7.95
N LEU A 21 -12.05 5.16 7.84
CA LEU A 21 -10.93 4.29 7.46
C LEU A 21 -10.48 4.59 6.03
N PHE A 22 -9.18 4.77 5.84
CA PHE A 22 -8.58 4.96 4.52
C PHE A 22 -8.19 3.59 3.97
N GLN A 23 -8.66 3.31 2.76
CA GLN A 23 -8.39 2.06 2.07
C GLN A 23 -7.51 2.30 0.85
N MET A 24 -6.52 1.43 0.62
CA MET A 24 -5.76 1.38 -0.62
C MET A 24 -5.83 0.02 -1.31
N LEU A 25 -5.50 0.00 -2.61
CA LEU A 25 -5.30 -1.24 -3.38
C LEU A 25 -3.80 -1.54 -3.44
N LEU A 26 -3.42 -2.77 -3.11
CA LEU A 26 -2.03 -3.21 -3.05
C LEU A 26 -1.84 -4.47 -3.90
N ARG A 27 -0.88 -4.47 -4.84
CA ARG A 27 -0.51 -5.68 -5.57
C ARG A 27 0.57 -6.44 -4.81
N GLY A 28 0.38 -7.72 -4.53
CA GLY A 28 1.28 -8.51 -3.67
C GLY A 28 2.75 -8.50 -4.12
N ALA A 29 3.01 -8.74 -5.41
CA ALA A 29 4.35 -8.88 -5.95
C ALA A 29 5.18 -7.57 -6.00
N ASN A 30 4.54 -6.41 -5.94
CA ASN A 30 5.24 -5.14 -6.21
C ASN A 30 4.63 -3.87 -5.57
N ALA A 31 3.71 -4.02 -4.64
CA ALA A 31 2.97 -2.95 -4.00
C ALA A 31 2.23 -2.05 -5.01
N VAL A 32 2.82 -0.90 -5.33
CA VAL A 32 2.29 0.10 -6.29
C VAL A 32 3.25 0.38 -7.45
N GLY A 33 4.36 -0.36 -7.54
CA GLY A 33 5.38 -0.15 -8.55
C GLY A 33 5.12 -0.92 -9.86
N TYR A 34 6.11 -0.88 -10.75
CA TYR A 34 5.99 -1.40 -12.13
C TYR A 34 6.98 -2.52 -12.46
N LYS A 35 7.81 -2.95 -11.49
CA LYS A 35 8.74 -4.07 -11.59
C LYS A 35 8.49 -5.03 -10.43
N ASN A 36 9.14 -6.19 -10.45
CA ASN A 36 9.17 -7.04 -9.25
C ASN A 36 10.19 -6.46 -8.26
N TYR A 37 9.83 -6.48 -6.99
CA TYR A 37 10.69 -6.02 -5.90
C TYR A 37 10.90 -7.16 -4.90
N PRO A 38 12.05 -7.16 -4.18
CA PRO A 38 12.26 -8.09 -3.08
C PRO A 38 11.29 -7.79 -1.92
N ASP A 39 11.03 -8.81 -1.10
CA ASP A 39 10.02 -8.78 -0.03
C ASP A 39 10.21 -7.62 0.95
N ASN A 40 11.46 -7.28 1.28
CA ASN A 40 11.78 -6.18 2.20
C ASN A 40 11.26 -4.82 1.71
N VAL A 41 11.18 -4.59 0.39
CA VAL A 41 10.61 -3.37 -0.18
C VAL A 41 9.11 -3.34 0.00
N ILE A 42 8.44 -4.49 -0.13
CA ILE A 42 6.99 -4.60 0.08
C ILE A 42 6.66 -4.36 1.55
N GLN A 43 7.39 -5.00 2.45
CA GLN A 43 7.24 -4.85 3.90
C GLN A 43 7.40 -3.38 4.31
N GLU A 44 8.51 -2.75 3.92
CA GLU A 44 8.76 -1.34 4.26
C GLU A 44 7.69 -0.41 3.69
N PHE A 45 7.22 -0.66 2.46
CA PHE A 45 6.16 0.13 1.87
C PHE A 45 4.84 0.02 2.65
N VAL A 46 4.48 -1.17 3.11
CA VAL A 46 3.29 -1.38 3.96
C VAL A 46 3.45 -0.64 5.29
N HIS A 47 4.58 -0.79 5.96
CA HIS A 47 4.87 -0.10 7.24
C HIS A 47 4.77 1.43 7.13
N GLN A 48 5.35 2.02 6.08
CA GLN A 48 5.28 3.46 5.83
C GLN A 48 3.85 3.90 5.48
N SER A 49 3.14 3.13 4.67
CA SER A 49 1.75 3.42 4.28
C SER A 49 0.80 3.39 5.49
N ALA A 50 0.96 2.38 6.36
CA ALA A 50 0.19 2.27 7.60
C ALA A 50 0.52 3.44 8.55
N SER A 51 1.81 3.77 8.72
CA SER A 51 2.25 4.89 9.56
C SER A 51 1.73 6.25 9.07
N ALA A 52 1.55 6.42 7.76
CA ALA A 52 0.98 7.62 7.16
C ALA A 52 -0.56 7.66 7.22
N GLY A 53 -1.23 6.58 7.63
CA GLY A 53 -2.67 6.55 7.92
C GLY A 53 -3.55 5.79 6.92
N ILE A 54 -2.99 4.84 6.17
CA ILE A 54 -3.79 3.79 5.51
C ILE A 54 -4.21 2.76 6.54
N ASP A 55 -5.51 2.48 6.62
CA ASP A 55 -6.09 1.58 7.61
C ASP A 55 -6.48 0.21 7.02
N VAL A 56 -6.82 0.17 5.73
CA VAL A 56 -7.30 -1.05 5.06
C VAL A 56 -6.53 -1.30 3.77
N PHE A 57 -5.83 -2.44 3.70
CA PHE A 57 -5.09 -2.87 2.53
C PHE A 57 -5.88 -3.93 1.76
N ARG A 58 -6.34 -3.57 0.56
CA ARG A 58 -6.96 -4.53 -0.36
C ARG A 58 -5.89 -5.17 -1.22
N ILE A 59 -5.44 -6.36 -0.81
CA ILE A 59 -4.37 -7.08 -1.48
C ILE A 59 -4.94 -7.93 -2.63
N PHE A 60 -4.28 -7.89 -3.78
CA PHE A 60 -4.61 -8.75 -4.92
C PHE A 60 -3.36 -9.21 -5.67
N ASP A 61 -3.52 -10.31 -6.40
CA ASP A 61 -2.56 -10.80 -7.40
C ASP A 61 -3.22 -10.84 -8.77
N SER A 62 -2.48 -10.49 -9.83
CA SER A 62 -3.05 -10.42 -11.19
C SER A 62 -3.40 -11.77 -11.80
N LEU A 63 -2.87 -12.86 -11.25
CA LEU A 63 -3.13 -14.23 -11.70
C LEU A 63 -3.90 -15.04 -10.63
N ASN A 64 -4.43 -14.37 -9.59
CA ASN A 64 -5.07 -15.00 -8.43
C ASN A 64 -4.20 -16.04 -7.73
N TRP A 65 -2.88 -15.85 -7.75
CA TRP A 65 -1.95 -16.75 -7.10
C TRP A 65 -1.71 -16.33 -5.65
N VAL A 66 -2.26 -17.12 -4.71
CA VAL A 66 -2.23 -16.80 -3.26
C VAL A 66 -0.82 -16.60 -2.72
N LYS A 67 0.15 -17.41 -3.15
CA LYS A 67 1.55 -17.27 -2.72
C LYS A 67 2.16 -15.92 -3.07
N GLY A 68 1.74 -15.32 -4.20
CA GLY A 68 2.19 -13.99 -4.61
C GLY A 68 1.66 -12.87 -3.71
N MET A 69 0.74 -13.17 -2.79
CA MET A 69 0.16 -12.22 -1.84
C MET A 69 0.65 -12.40 -0.41
N GLU A 70 1.26 -13.56 -0.07
CA GLU A 70 1.64 -13.92 1.30
C GLU A 70 2.51 -12.83 1.97
N THR A 71 3.58 -12.39 1.31
CA THR A 71 4.46 -11.32 1.83
C THR A 71 3.69 -10.04 2.20
N ALA A 72 2.76 -9.62 1.34
CA ALA A 72 1.99 -8.41 1.57
C ALA A 72 0.93 -8.61 2.66
N ILE A 73 0.36 -9.81 2.78
CA ILE A 73 -0.62 -10.15 3.82
C ILE A 73 0.06 -10.17 5.19
N ASP A 74 1.25 -10.76 5.29
CA ASP A 74 2.01 -10.87 6.54
C ASP A 74 2.54 -9.51 7.04
N ALA A 75 2.73 -8.55 6.13
CA ALA A 75 3.24 -7.22 6.44
C ALA A 75 2.18 -6.22 6.94
N VAL A 76 0.89 -6.49 6.69
CA VAL A 76 -0.25 -5.64 7.07
C VAL A 76 -0.69 -5.93 8.50
#